data_AF-A0A2N9MEB7-F1
#
_entry.id   AF-A0A2N9MEB7-F1
#
_cell.length_a   1.000
_cell.length_b   1.000
_cell.length_c   1.000
_cell.angle_alpha   90.00
_cell.angle_beta   90.00
_cell.angle_gamma   90.00
#
_symmetry.space_group_name_H-M   'P 1'
#
loop_
_entity.id
_entity.type
_entity.pdbx_description
1 polymer ?
#
loop_
_entity_poly.entity_id
_entity_poly.type
_entity_poly.pdbx_seq_one_letter_code
_entity_poly.pdbx_strand_id
1 'polypeptide(L)'
;MDQGRRTVWAQQHDALNLQPVAGRNYEPAALCGSESAALILFLMRLPEPNPAVVQAVHAAVAWFRKTAVYGKAYQRGTDGRRLLAADGAGPIWSRFYEIGTGRAIFGDRDKSIHDDVNEISAERRNGYSWYNAAPQEALDRFAEWSASHPLPAAKAVGR
;
A
#
# COMPACT_ATOMS: atom_id res chain seq x y z
N MET A 1 -1.78 8.03 -8.93
CA MET A 1 -1.67 7.42 -10.27
C MET A 1 -0.20 7.12 -10.52
N ASP A 2 0.13 5.98 -11.07
CA ASP A 2 1.47 5.60 -11.52
C ASP A 2 1.42 5.51 -13.05
N GLN A 3 2.08 6.44 -13.75
CA GLN A 3 2.08 6.54 -15.21
C GLN A 3 0.67 6.48 -15.83
N GLY A 4 -0.26 7.28 -15.31
CA GLY A 4 -1.64 7.30 -15.80
C GLY A 4 -2.52 6.12 -15.36
N ARG A 5 -2.00 5.17 -14.57
CA ARG A 5 -2.78 4.05 -14.01
C ARG A 5 -3.21 4.33 -12.58
N ARG A 6 -4.43 3.95 -12.23
CA ARG A 6 -4.89 3.96 -10.83
C ARG A 6 -4.04 3.00 -10.02
N THR A 7 -3.81 3.36 -8.77
CA THR A 7 -2.97 2.62 -7.82
C THR A 7 -3.78 2.43 -6.54
N VAL A 8 -3.23 2.88 -5.42
CA VAL A 8 -3.85 2.92 -4.11
C VAL A 8 -3.94 4.36 -3.60
N TRP A 9 -4.26 4.53 -2.32
CA TRP A 9 -4.49 5.81 -1.65
C TRP A 9 -3.35 6.15 -0.68
N ALA A 10 -3.17 7.44 -0.40
CA ALA A 10 -2.38 7.89 0.74
C ALA A 10 -3.12 7.70 2.07
N GLN A 11 -2.38 7.79 3.19
CA GLN A 11 -2.96 7.70 4.54
C GLN A 11 -3.95 8.84 4.81
N GLN A 12 -3.63 10.05 4.36
CA GLN A 12 -4.52 11.20 4.42
C GLN A 12 -4.41 12.02 3.13
N HIS A 13 -5.50 12.71 2.79
CA HIS A 13 -5.60 13.64 1.68
C HIS A 13 -6.15 14.96 2.18
N ASP A 14 -5.75 16.06 1.54
CA ASP A 14 -6.36 17.37 1.75
C ASP A 14 -7.86 17.31 1.42
N ALA A 15 -8.70 17.86 2.28
CA ALA A 15 -10.16 17.74 2.15
C ALA A 15 -10.74 18.55 0.99
N LEU A 16 -10.01 19.55 0.47
CA LEU A 16 -10.48 20.45 -0.57
C LEU A 16 -10.00 20.01 -1.95
N ASN A 17 -8.70 19.70 -2.07
CA ASN A 17 -8.09 19.38 -3.37
C ASN A 17 -7.80 17.88 -3.56
N LEU A 18 -8.04 17.06 -2.54
CA LEU A 18 -7.89 15.60 -2.57
C LEU A 18 -6.46 15.10 -2.84
N GLN A 19 -5.44 15.97 -2.76
CA GLN A 19 -4.06 15.55 -2.90
C GLN A 19 -3.55 14.84 -1.65
N PRO A 20 -2.67 13.83 -1.79
CA PRO A 20 -1.96 13.26 -0.65
C PRO A 20 -1.26 14.33 0.18
N VAL A 21 -1.39 14.25 1.51
CA VAL A 21 -0.71 15.16 2.43
C VAL A 21 0.02 14.37 3.53
N ALA A 22 1.02 15.02 4.13
CA ALA A 22 1.75 14.44 5.25
C ALA A 22 0.88 14.37 6.51
N GLY A 23 1.17 13.40 7.37
CA GLY A 23 0.61 13.26 8.71
C GLY A 23 1.57 13.83 9.75
N ARG A 24 2.05 12.99 10.66
CA ARG A 24 3.13 13.35 11.59
C ARG A 24 4.48 13.46 10.83
N ASN A 25 5.52 13.98 11.49
CA ASN A 25 6.85 14.21 10.87
C ASN A 25 7.42 12.99 10.11
N TYR A 26 7.11 11.77 10.57
CA TYR A 26 7.56 10.50 9.99
C TYR A 26 6.54 9.85 9.05
N GLU A 27 5.45 10.55 8.70
CA GLU A 27 4.38 10.08 7.82
C GLU A 27 4.29 11.03 6.61
N PRO A 28 5.18 10.88 5.61
CA PRO A 28 5.20 11.76 4.44
C PRO A 28 3.93 11.61 3.59
N ALA A 29 3.68 12.57 2.69
CA ALA A 29 2.65 12.45 1.66
C ALA A 29 3.01 11.30 0.69
N ALA A 30 2.47 10.11 0.96
CA ALA A 30 2.90 8.87 0.33
C ALA A 30 1.72 7.91 0.16
N LEU A 31 1.82 7.00 -0.82
CA LEU A 31 0.87 5.89 -0.95
C LEU A 31 0.99 4.97 0.27
N CYS A 32 -0.13 4.57 0.87
CA CYS A 32 -0.13 3.80 2.11
C CYS A 32 -0.73 2.40 1.90
N GLY A 33 0.06 1.36 2.20
CA GLY A 33 -0.34 -0.02 2.01
C GLY A 33 -1.51 -0.43 2.91
N SER A 34 -1.39 -0.21 4.22
CA SER A 34 -2.37 -0.68 5.20
C SER A 34 -3.71 0.04 5.12
N GLU A 35 -3.72 1.37 4.97
CA GLU A 35 -4.99 2.12 4.86
C GLU A 35 -5.70 1.79 3.54
N SER A 36 -4.95 1.57 2.47
CA SER A 36 -5.53 1.17 1.19
C SER A 36 -6.13 -0.24 1.23
N ALA A 37 -5.53 -1.16 1.98
CA ALA A 37 -6.08 -2.50 2.20
C ALA A 37 -7.44 -2.42 2.90
N ALA A 38 -7.53 -1.61 3.96
CA ALA A 38 -8.79 -1.38 4.67
C ALA A 38 -9.85 -0.74 3.77
N LEU A 39 -9.46 0.23 2.93
CA LEU A 39 -10.38 0.88 2.01
C LEU A 39 -10.93 -0.10 0.96
N ILE A 40 -10.10 -0.95 0.36
CA ILE A 40 -10.61 -1.90 -0.63
C ILE A 40 -11.47 -2.99 0.00
N LEU A 41 -11.17 -3.43 1.22
CA LEU A 41 -12.05 -4.31 1.98
C LEU A 41 -13.41 -3.65 2.22
N PHE A 42 -13.44 -2.35 2.49
CA PHE A 42 -14.69 -1.59 2.58
C PHE A 42 -15.43 -1.52 1.24
N LEU A 43 -14.74 -1.16 0.14
CA LEU A 43 -15.35 -1.06 -1.18
C LEU A 43 -15.94 -2.39 -1.67
N MET A 44 -15.29 -3.51 -1.36
CA MET A 44 -15.78 -4.85 -1.71
C MET A 44 -17.04 -5.28 -0.93
N ARG A 45 -17.42 -4.55 0.14
CA ARG A 45 -18.66 -4.79 0.90
C ARG A 45 -19.85 -3.99 0.40
N LEU A 46 -19.67 -3.10 -0.57
CA LEU A 46 -20.79 -2.37 -1.16
C LEU A 46 -21.76 -3.37 -1.84
N PRO A 47 -23.08 -3.29 -1.61
CA PRO A 47 -24.04 -4.26 -2.17
C PRO A 47 -24.05 -4.31 -3.71
N GLU A 48 -23.92 -3.15 -4.36
CA GLU A 48 -23.91 -3.01 -5.82
C GLU A 48 -22.80 -2.03 -6.22
N PRO A 49 -21.52 -2.46 -6.24
CA PRO A 49 -20.42 -1.58 -6.56
C PRO A 49 -20.47 -1.19 -8.04
N ASN A 50 -20.51 0.12 -8.31
CA ASN A 50 -20.53 0.62 -9.69
C ASN A 50 -19.20 0.32 -10.43
N PRO A 51 -19.15 0.49 -11.77
CA PRO A 51 -17.96 0.17 -12.55
C PRO A 51 -16.68 0.91 -12.12
N ALA A 52 -16.80 2.13 -11.57
CA ALA A 52 -15.64 2.89 -11.10
C ALA A 52 -15.06 2.29 -9.81
N VAL A 53 -15.92 1.83 -8.89
CA VAL A 53 -15.51 1.08 -7.69
C VAL A 53 -14.82 -0.21 -8.11
N VAL A 54 -15.40 -0.97 -9.05
CA VAL A 54 -14.79 -2.21 -9.53
C VAL A 54 -13.40 -1.96 -10.10
N GLN A 55 -13.24 -0.96 -10.96
CA GLN A 55 -11.94 -0.58 -11.50
C GLN A 55 -10.94 -0.16 -10.41
N ALA A 56 -11.39 0.56 -9.37
CA ALA A 56 -10.53 0.98 -8.27
C ALA A 56 -10.01 -0.20 -7.45
N VAL A 57 -10.88 -1.17 -7.11
CA VAL A 57 -10.50 -2.38 -6.38
C VAL A 57 -9.49 -3.21 -7.19
N HIS A 58 -9.77 -3.47 -8.47
CA HIS A 58 -8.86 -4.21 -9.34
C HIS A 58 -7.50 -3.53 -9.50
N ALA A 59 -7.48 -2.19 -9.64
CA ALA A 59 -6.24 -1.42 -9.75
C ALA A 59 -5.40 -1.49 -8.47
N ALA A 60 -6.05 -1.37 -7.31
CA ALA A 60 -5.38 -1.49 -6.01
C ALA A 60 -4.80 -2.89 -5.79
N VAL A 61 -5.54 -3.94 -6.17
CA VAL A 61 -5.06 -5.33 -6.09
C VAL A 61 -3.87 -5.58 -7.03
N ALA A 62 -3.93 -5.07 -8.25
CA ALA A 62 -2.79 -5.14 -9.17
C ALA A 62 -1.56 -4.42 -8.60
N TRP A 63 -1.76 -3.28 -7.94
CA TRP A 63 -0.69 -2.57 -7.25
C TRP A 63 -0.12 -3.35 -6.06
N PHE A 64 -0.96 -3.95 -5.21
CA PHE A 64 -0.50 -4.79 -4.09
C PHE A 64 0.30 -6.00 -4.57
N ARG A 65 -0.12 -6.67 -5.66
CA ARG A 65 0.65 -7.76 -6.26
C ARG A 65 2.00 -7.29 -6.79
N LYS A 66 2.06 -6.09 -7.40
CA LYS A 66 3.30 -5.48 -7.91
C LYS A 66 4.29 -5.12 -6.78
N THR A 67 3.79 -4.64 -5.64
CA THR A 67 4.62 -4.10 -4.54
C THR A 67 4.88 -5.08 -3.40
N ALA A 68 4.36 -6.31 -3.50
CA ALA A 68 4.59 -7.34 -2.50
C ALA A 68 6.08 -7.72 -2.42
N VAL A 69 6.58 -7.81 -1.18
CA VAL A 69 7.93 -8.30 -0.88
C VAL A 69 7.83 -9.74 -0.40
N TYR A 70 8.54 -10.65 -1.06
CA TYR A 70 8.57 -12.08 -0.75
C TYR A 70 9.92 -12.51 -0.17
N GLY A 71 9.94 -13.64 0.55
CA GLY A 71 11.16 -14.21 1.13
C GLY A 71 11.79 -13.33 2.22
N LYS A 72 11.00 -12.39 2.78
CA LYS A 72 11.45 -11.44 3.80
C LYS A 72 10.44 -11.37 4.93
N ALA A 73 10.93 -11.09 6.14
CA ALA A 73 10.11 -10.78 7.30
C ALA A 73 10.66 -9.53 8.01
N TYR A 74 9.75 -8.66 8.46
CA TYR A 74 10.12 -7.50 9.29
C TYR A 74 10.06 -7.89 10.77
N GLN A 75 11.22 -8.21 11.34
CA GLN A 75 11.32 -8.84 12.64
C GLN A 75 12.52 -8.30 13.43
N ARG A 76 12.58 -8.62 14.73
CA ARG A 76 13.64 -8.16 15.62
C ARG A 76 14.96 -8.85 15.28
N GLY A 77 15.97 -8.07 14.90
CA GLY A 77 17.37 -8.47 14.77
C GLY A 77 18.22 -8.00 15.96
N THR A 78 19.55 -7.98 15.77
CA THR A 78 20.52 -7.71 16.84
C THR A 78 20.49 -6.27 17.39
N ASP A 79 20.11 -5.27 16.58
CA ASP A 79 20.02 -3.85 16.96
C ASP A 79 18.60 -3.26 16.78
N GLY A 80 17.60 -4.13 16.74
CA GLY A 80 16.20 -3.76 16.53
C GLY A 80 15.58 -4.40 15.30
N ARG A 81 14.36 -3.95 14.98
CA ARG A 81 13.59 -4.43 13.84
C ARG A 81 14.29 -4.09 12.53
N ARG A 82 14.29 -5.05 11.62
CA ARG A 82 14.81 -4.88 10.27
C ARG A 82 14.15 -5.89 9.33
N LEU A 83 14.31 -5.68 8.03
CA LEU A 83 13.84 -6.59 7.01
C LEU A 83 14.88 -7.71 6.81
N LEU A 84 14.56 -8.93 7.23
CA LEU A 84 15.46 -10.10 7.16
C LEU A 84 14.99 -11.10 6.13
N ALA A 85 15.91 -11.91 5.59
CA ALA A 85 15.55 -13.10 4.82
C ALA A 85 14.73 -14.05 5.70
N ALA A 86 13.65 -14.58 5.14
CA ALA A 86 12.75 -15.51 5.80
C ALA A 86 12.11 -16.42 4.75
N ASP A 87 12.70 -17.60 4.55
CA ASP A 87 12.21 -18.57 3.59
C ASP A 87 10.84 -19.09 4.01
N GLY A 88 9.91 -19.20 3.05
CA GLY A 88 8.53 -19.60 3.29
C GLY A 88 7.65 -18.53 3.96
N ALA A 89 8.18 -17.32 4.25
CA ALA A 89 7.34 -16.21 4.70
C ALA A 89 6.37 -15.77 3.60
N GLY A 90 5.13 -15.49 4.00
CA GLY A 90 4.14 -14.86 3.14
C GLY A 90 4.57 -13.45 2.71
N PRO A 91 3.88 -12.85 1.71
CA PRO A 91 4.21 -11.51 1.27
C PRO A 91 4.00 -10.49 2.38
N ILE A 92 4.86 -9.47 2.39
CA ILE A 92 4.75 -8.29 3.23
C ILE A 92 4.86 -7.03 2.39
N TRP A 93 4.35 -5.93 2.91
CA TRP A 93 4.35 -4.63 2.22
C TRP A 93 4.94 -3.58 3.13
N SER A 94 5.67 -2.63 2.55
CA SER A 94 5.99 -1.37 3.24
C SER A 94 4.69 -0.64 3.59
N ARG A 95 4.73 0.14 4.68
CA ARG A 95 3.63 1.01 5.06
C ARG A 95 3.49 2.19 4.10
N PHE A 96 4.60 2.75 3.63
CA PHE A 96 4.61 3.90 2.72
C PHE A 96 5.42 3.62 1.46
N TYR A 97 4.92 4.16 0.35
CA TYR A 97 5.57 4.12 -0.94
C TYR A 97 5.56 5.50 -1.60
N GLU A 98 6.68 5.84 -2.22
CA GLU A 98 6.84 7.06 -3.00
C GLU A 98 5.84 7.09 -4.17
N ILE A 99 5.17 8.23 -4.31
CA ILE A 99 4.17 8.45 -5.34
C ILE A 99 4.85 8.44 -6.71
N GLY A 100 4.33 7.62 -7.62
CA GLY A 100 4.79 7.56 -9.01
C GLY A 100 5.91 6.55 -9.27
N THR A 101 6.58 6.01 -8.25
CA THR A 101 7.64 5.01 -8.42
C THR A 101 7.25 3.64 -7.84
N GLY A 102 6.47 3.63 -6.76
CA GLY A 102 6.18 2.41 -6.01
C GLY A 102 7.37 1.92 -5.19
N ARG A 103 8.39 2.76 -4.98
CA ARG A 103 9.52 2.50 -4.08
C ARG A 103 9.09 2.65 -2.62
N ALA A 104 9.48 1.71 -1.77
CA ALA A 104 9.24 1.81 -0.33
C ALA A 104 10.01 3.00 0.26
N ILE A 105 9.40 3.75 1.17
CA ILE A 105 10.03 4.88 1.86
C ILE A 105 9.73 4.87 3.36
N PHE A 106 10.63 5.47 4.14
CA PHE A 106 10.62 5.47 5.60
C PHE A 106 10.87 6.86 6.14
N GLY A 107 10.08 7.30 7.10
CA GLY A 107 10.18 8.63 7.70
C GLY A 107 10.76 8.60 9.11
N ASP A 108 11.40 9.68 9.53
CA ASP A 108 11.87 9.86 10.91
C ASP A 108 11.33 11.14 11.55
N ARG A 109 11.58 11.33 12.85
CA ARG A 109 11.06 12.47 13.63
C ARG A 109 11.59 13.82 13.16
N ASP A 110 12.75 13.83 12.53
CA ASP A 110 13.41 15.01 11.95
C ASP A 110 12.87 15.38 10.56
N LYS A 111 11.84 14.66 10.06
CA LYS A 111 11.22 14.81 8.73
C LYS A 111 12.08 14.33 7.56
N SER A 112 13.18 13.63 7.83
CA SER A 112 13.93 12.94 6.78
C SER A 112 13.10 11.80 6.18
N ILE A 113 13.34 11.54 4.90
CA ILE A 113 12.75 10.43 4.14
C ILE A 113 13.91 9.59 3.61
N HIS A 114 13.83 8.29 3.86
CA HIS A 114 14.82 7.28 3.53
C HIS A 114 14.19 6.20 2.65
N ASP A 115 15.01 5.44 1.92
CA ASP A 115 14.56 4.27 1.15
C ASP A 115 15.10 2.94 1.68
N ASP A 116 15.89 2.97 2.77
CA ASP A 116 16.15 1.82 3.63
C ASP A 116 15.65 2.07 5.07
N VAL A 117 14.86 1.13 5.60
CA VAL A 117 14.34 1.17 6.98
C VAL A 117 15.45 1.12 8.03
N ASN A 118 16.68 0.75 7.65
CA ASN A 118 17.84 0.78 8.53
C ASN A 118 18.44 2.19 8.72
N GLU A 119 18.06 3.16 7.89
CA GLU A 119 18.57 4.53 7.93
C GLU A 119 17.77 5.42 8.90
N ILE A 120 16.58 4.99 9.33
CA ILE A 120 15.79 5.67 10.35
C ILE A 120 16.26 5.31 11.77
N SER A 121 16.01 6.21 12.72
CA SER A 121 16.35 6.07 14.12
C SER A 121 15.83 4.77 14.74
N ALA A 122 16.61 4.19 15.64
CA ALA A 122 16.22 2.96 16.34
C ALA A 122 14.86 3.09 17.05
N GLU A 123 14.54 4.27 17.58
CA GLU A 123 13.26 4.54 18.24
C GLU A 123 12.08 4.43 17.26
N ARG A 124 12.16 5.05 16.07
CA ARG A 124 11.12 4.93 15.03
C ARG A 124 11.08 3.56 14.41
N ARG A 125 12.23 2.96 14.11
CA ARG A 125 12.34 1.63 13.52
C ARG A 125 11.66 0.56 14.37
N ASN A 126 11.84 0.64 15.69
CA ASN A 126 11.28 -0.32 16.64
C ASN A 126 9.85 0.00 17.09
N GLY A 127 9.49 1.30 17.17
CA GLY A 127 8.22 1.76 17.73
C GLY A 127 7.07 1.90 16.73
N TYR A 128 7.30 1.64 15.44
CA TYR A 128 6.30 1.79 14.39
C TYR A 128 6.31 0.62 13.40
N SER A 129 5.16 0.30 12.81
CA SER A 129 5.00 -0.82 11.90
C SER A 129 5.28 -0.38 10.46
N TRP A 130 6.55 -0.40 10.07
CA TRP A 130 7.02 0.00 8.73
C TRP A 130 6.76 -1.04 7.65
N TYR A 131 6.63 -2.31 8.02
CA TYR A 131 6.22 -3.39 7.14
C TYR A 131 5.15 -4.23 7.84
N ASN A 132 4.15 -4.66 7.09
CA ASN A 132 3.11 -5.55 7.59
C ASN A 132 2.45 -6.36 6.45
N ALA A 133 1.68 -7.36 6.84
CA ALA A 133 0.95 -8.24 5.93
C ALA A 133 -0.52 -7.82 5.73
N ALA A 134 -0.94 -6.62 6.15
CA ALA A 134 -2.34 -6.21 6.11
C ALA A 134 -2.99 -6.31 4.70
N PRO A 135 -2.27 -6.02 3.60
CA PRO A 135 -2.83 -6.23 2.26
C PRO A 135 -3.20 -7.67 1.91
N GLN A 136 -2.65 -8.68 2.59
CA GLN A 136 -2.94 -10.10 2.29
C GLN A 136 -4.44 -10.42 2.41
N GLU A 137 -5.09 -9.98 3.49
CA GLU A 137 -6.53 -10.21 3.70
C GLU A 137 -7.36 -9.66 2.53
N ALA A 138 -6.97 -8.49 2.02
CA ALA A 138 -7.66 -7.87 0.91
C ALA A 138 -7.45 -8.62 -0.42
N LEU A 139 -6.28 -9.22 -0.63
CA LEU A 139 -6.01 -10.09 -1.78
C LEU A 139 -6.83 -11.39 -1.71
N ASP A 140 -6.95 -11.97 -0.52
CA ASP A 140 -7.71 -13.20 -0.29
C ASP A 140 -9.21 -12.94 -0.56
N ARG A 141 -9.76 -11.87 0.03
CA ARG A 141 -11.16 -11.50 -0.16
C ARG A 141 -11.48 -11.13 -1.60
N PHE A 142 -10.52 -10.52 -2.31
CA PHE A 142 -10.64 -10.19 -3.72
C PHE A 142 -10.74 -11.42 -4.61
N ALA A 143 -10.04 -12.51 -4.28
CA ALA A 143 -10.05 -13.73 -5.09
C ALA A 143 -11.48 -14.24 -5.31
N GLU A 144 -12.29 -14.25 -4.26
CA GLU A 144 -13.72 -14.59 -4.33
C GLU A 144 -14.56 -13.47 -4.94
N TRP A 145 -14.36 -12.22 -4.47
CA TRP A 145 -15.18 -11.08 -4.88
C TRP A 145 -15.10 -10.79 -6.39
N SER A 146 -13.94 -11.02 -7.00
CA SER A 146 -13.69 -10.73 -8.41
C SER A 146 -14.46 -11.62 -9.38
N ALA A 147 -14.89 -12.82 -8.96
CA ALA A 147 -15.69 -13.72 -9.79
C ALA A 147 -17.06 -13.13 -10.14
N SER A 148 -17.67 -12.41 -9.20
CA SER A 148 -18.95 -11.71 -9.40
C SER A 148 -18.78 -10.27 -9.90
N HIS A 149 -17.56 -9.74 -9.88
CA HIS A 149 -17.24 -8.35 -10.25
C HIS A 149 -16.05 -8.30 -11.22
N PRO A 150 -16.17 -8.87 -12.42
CA PRO A 150 -15.10 -8.82 -13.42
C PRO A 150 -14.84 -7.38 -13.85
N LEU A 151 -13.61 -7.12 -14.33
CA LEU A 151 -13.30 -5.82 -14.92
C LEU A 151 -14.26 -5.52 -16.08
N PRO A 152 -14.81 -4.30 -16.16
CA PRO A 152 -15.58 -3.89 -17.32
C PRO A 152 -14.74 -4.02 -18.59
N ALA A 153 -15.34 -4.48 -19.68
CA ALA A 153 -14.68 -4.48 -20.98
C ALA A 153 -14.17 -3.06 -21.29
N ALA A 154 -12.94 -2.95 -21.79
CA ALA A 154 -12.41 -1.67 -22.22
C ALA A 154 -13.35 -1.11 -23.30
N LYS A 155 -13.93 0.06 -23.07
CA LYS A 155 -14.63 0.77 -24.15
C LYS A 155 -13.57 1.05 -25.22
N ALA A 156 -13.77 0.52 -26.42
CA ALA A 156 -12.96 0.89 -27.58
C ALA A 156 -13.05 2.42 -27.71
N VAL A 157 -11.93 3.10 -27.44
CA VAL A 157 -11.82 4.52 -27.69
C VAL A 157 -11.80 4.66 -29.21
N GLY A 158 -12.94 5.09 -29.77
CA GLY A 158 -13.01 5.53 -31.16
C GLY A 158 -11.96 6.63 -31.37
N ARG A 159 -11.21 6.50 -32.46
CA ARG A 159 -10.17 7.44 -32.89
C ARG A 159 -10.70 8.85 -33.02
#